data_AF-A0A9P5PXS8-F1
#
_entry.id   AF-A0A9P5PXS8-F1
#
_cell.length_a   1.000
_cell.length_b   1.000
_cell.length_c   1.000
_cell.angle_alpha   90.00
_cell.angle_beta   90.00
_cell.angle_gamma   90.00
#
_symmetry.space_group_name_H-M   'P 1'
#
loop_
_entity.id
_entity.type
_entity.pdbx_description
1 polymer ?
#
loop_
_entity_poly.entity_id
_entity_poly.type
_entity_poly.pdbx_seq_one_letter_code
_entity_poly.pdbx_strand_id
1 'polypeptide(L)'
;MAMVRRSVRLRDKVILKAPTHDTPNNCRKRVKENIAGSDSDDDNEPTIRRARKKYKKSHSKPKATRTQGLLGRLAHDVPLEVVFEIFYLLNPGDLLRLARTSRDLRRILMNKTSEIIWRTARKNVKDLPPLPHDLNEPQYADLLYESYCQFCHEHKKRCDVHWSFRIRCCKKCALKTFPPLIKFLSKQPAAYRYLDVLPTGGVIVSDNQDYCMMESVGNNEIAEQFRAEFEMLRTSKARREWISRKQEEAQVTREHCRMFAKWLDKRLWERKHGRQDVC
;
A
#
# COMPACT_ATOMS: atom_id res chain seq x y z
N MET A 1 -32.04 16.67 -9.96
CA MET A 1 -31.60 15.99 -8.71
C MET A 1 -30.23 15.34 -8.93
N ALA A 2 -29.16 16.09 -8.69
CA ALA A 2 -27.78 15.62 -8.90
C ALA A 2 -27.25 14.96 -7.62
N MET A 3 -26.90 13.67 -7.70
CA MET A 3 -26.24 12.93 -6.62
C MET A 3 -24.77 13.38 -6.49
N VAL A 4 -24.47 14.13 -5.42
CA VAL A 4 -23.09 14.50 -5.06
C VAL A 4 -22.38 13.25 -4.53
N ARG A 5 -21.53 12.66 -5.36
CA ARG A 5 -20.60 11.59 -4.98
C ARG A 5 -19.53 12.15 -4.03
N ARG A 6 -19.63 11.87 -2.73
CA ARG A 6 -18.51 12.07 -1.79
C ARG A 6 -17.66 10.81 -1.76
N SER A 7 -16.60 10.82 -2.55
CA SER A 7 -15.50 9.87 -2.49
C SER A 7 -14.91 9.82 -1.07
N VAL A 8 -14.72 8.62 -0.52
CA VAL A 8 -13.94 8.39 0.69
C VAL A 8 -12.48 8.74 0.39
N ARG A 9 -12.09 10.00 0.68
CA ARG A 9 -10.69 10.42 0.66
C ARG A 9 -10.04 9.93 1.94
N LEU A 10 -9.25 8.86 1.84
CA LEU A 10 -8.18 8.61 2.80
C LEU A 10 -7.24 9.83 2.72
N ARG A 11 -7.21 10.60 3.80
CA ARG A 11 -6.38 11.80 3.92
C ARG A 11 -4.90 11.42 3.79
N ASP A 12 -4.18 12.14 2.93
CA ASP A 12 -2.73 12.18 2.89
C ASP A 12 -2.20 12.48 4.30
N LYS A 13 -1.46 11.53 4.89
CA LYS A 13 -0.74 11.77 6.14
C LYS A 13 0.49 12.62 5.84
N VAL A 14 0.45 13.83 6.38
CA VAL A 14 1.58 14.74 6.58
C VAL A 14 2.73 13.95 7.24
N ILE A 15 3.90 13.96 6.61
CA ILE A 15 5.14 13.38 7.13
C ILE A 15 5.61 14.25 8.29
N LEU A 16 5.38 13.80 9.52
CA LEU A 16 6.09 14.28 10.70
C LEU A 16 7.42 13.51 10.80
N LYS A 17 8.54 14.24 10.71
CA LYS A 17 9.89 13.73 10.97
C LYS A 17 9.99 13.23 12.42
N ALA A 18 10.59 12.07 12.60
CA ALA A 18 10.98 11.52 13.91
C ALA A 18 12.51 11.32 13.97
N PRO A 19 13.09 11.26 15.19
CA PRO A 19 14.41 11.81 15.49
C PRO A 19 15.55 10.81 15.34
N THR A 20 16.75 11.35 15.14
CA THR A 20 18.04 10.64 15.07
C THR A 20 18.52 10.26 16.46
N HIS A 21 18.91 8.99 16.64
CA HIS A 21 19.77 8.57 17.73
C HIS A 21 20.89 7.69 17.16
N ASP A 22 22.12 8.14 17.37
CA ASP A 22 23.39 7.48 17.06
C ASP A 22 23.54 6.18 17.88
N THR A 23 24.28 5.17 17.41
CA THR A 23 25.75 5.00 17.61
C THR A 23 26.22 3.65 16.95
N PRO A 24 27.51 3.27 16.91
CA PRO A 24 28.31 3.34 15.68
C PRO A 24 28.92 1.98 15.26
N ASN A 25 29.43 1.84 14.04
CA ASN A 25 30.55 0.91 13.81
C ASN A 25 31.40 1.23 12.56
N ASN A 26 32.52 1.91 12.85
CA ASN A 26 33.88 1.82 12.32
C ASN A 26 34.14 1.19 10.93
N CYS A 27 34.72 1.98 10.02
CA CYS A 27 35.88 1.52 9.23
C CYS A 27 36.79 2.69 8.81
N ARG A 28 37.86 2.87 9.61
CA ARG A 28 39.21 3.38 9.28
C ARG A 28 39.39 4.17 7.98
N LYS A 29 39.59 5.50 8.10
CA LYS A 29 40.47 6.26 7.19
C LYS A 29 41.42 7.16 7.99
N ARG A 30 42.67 7.09 7.52
CA ARG A 30 43.90 7.70 8.03
C ARG A 30 43.84 9.23 7.95
N VAL A 31 44.18 9.86 9.07
CA VAL A 31 44.23 11.30 9.32
C VAL A 31 45.41 11.95 8.58
N LYS A 32 45.18 13.13 8.01
CA LYS A 32 46.18 14.21 7.93
C LYS A 32 45.49 15.48 8.45
N GLU A 33 45.91 15.90 9.64
CA GLU A 33 45.49 17.12 10.33
C GLU A 33 45.90 18.37 9.56
N ASN A 34 45.07 19.40 9.63
CA ASN A 34 45.50 20.80 9.61
C ASN A 34 44.64 21.53 10.64
N ILE A 35 45.29 21.97 11.72
CA ILE A 35 44.76 22.86 12.76
C ILE A 35 45.05 24.30 12.32
N ALA A 36 44.11 25.21 12.55
CA ALA A 36 44.29 26.65 12.39
C ALA A 36 43.88 27.39 13.69
N GLY A 37 44.65 28.43 14.02
CA GLY A 37 44.47 29.41 15.10
C GLY A 37 45.82 29.68 15.79
N SER A 38 46.27 30.89 16.14
CA SER A 38 45.78 32.28 16.03
C SER A 38 46.97 33.25 16.19
N ASP A 39 46.81 34.50 15.74
CA ASP A 39 47.41 35.79 16.16
C ASP A 39 48.90 35.94 16.57
N SER A 40 49.63 36.82 15.85
CA SER A 40 50.35 38.03 16.36
C SER A 40 51.14 38.75 15.24
N ASP A 41 51.45 40.02 15.50
CA ASP A 41 51.70 41.14 14.59
C ASP A 41 53.04 41.21 13.82
N ASP A 42 53.03 42.09 12.81
CA ASP A 42 54.06 43.11 12.47
C ASP A 42 54.88 43.01 11.14
N ASP A 43 54.82 44.14 10.41
CA ASP A 43 55.65 44.73 9.35
C ASP A 43 56.22 43.93 8.13
N ASN A 44 55.77 44.30 6.91
CA ASN A 44 56.48 45.18 5.95
C ASN A 44 56.25 44.87 4.42
N GLU A 45 55.79 45.91 3.72
CA GLU A 45 55.86 46.33 2.28
C GLU A 45 55.59 45.37 1.05
N PRO A 46 54.85 45.82 0.00
CA PRO A 46 54.36 44.96 -1.08
C PRO A 46 55.13 45.09 -2.41
N THR A 47 55.21 44.02 -3.20
CA THR A 47 55.54 44.12 -4.63
C THR A 47 54.55 43.35 -5.52
N ILE A 48 53.73 44.12 -6.22
CA ILE A 48 52.80 43.70 -7.28
C ILE A 48 53.58 43.46 -8.57
N ARG A 49 53.61 42.23 -9.12
CA ARG A 49 53.92 41.99 -10.55
C ARG A 49 53.09 40.85 -11.18
N ARG A 50 51.90 41.26 -11.67
CA ARG A 50 51.18 40.86 -12.90
C ARG A 50 51.24 39.37 -13.35
N ALA A 51 50.16 38.63 -13.08
CA ALA A 51 49.86 37.36 -13.74
C ALA A 51 49.22 37.58 -15.13
N ARG A 52 49.86 37.06 -16.19
CA ARG A 52 49.30 36.98 -17.55
C ARG A 52 48.34 35.78 -17.65
N LYS A 53 47.09 36.10 -17.98
CA LYS A 53 45.94 35.20 -18.21
C LYS A 53 46.26 34.19 -19.32
N LYS A 54 46.30 32.88 -19.02
CA LYS A 54 46.21 31.80 -20.02
C LYS A 54 44.84 31.14 -19.95
N TYR A 55 44.03 31.37 -20.97
CA TYR A 55 42.72 30.77 -21.17
C TYR A 55 42.87 29.27 -21.47
N LYS A 56 42.56 28.40 -20.50
CA LYS A 56 42.40 26.97 -20.75
C LYS A 56 40.95 26.69 -21.18
N LYS A 57 40.75 26.31 -22.44
CA LYS A 57 39.49 25.73 -22.93
C LYS A 57 39.15 24.50 -22.08
N SER A 58 38.07 24.57 -21.32
CA SER A 58 37.49 23.39 -20.68
C SER A 58 36.76 22.57 -21.73
N HIS A 59 37.31 21.40 -22.08
CA HIS A 59 36.53 20.39 -22.79
C HIS A 59 35.44 19.89 -21.82
N SER A 60 34.20 20.34 -22.02
CA SER A 60 33.05 19.71 -21.37
C SER A 60 32.96 18.28 -21.87
N LYS A 61 33.19 17.30 -20.97
CA LYS A 61 32.95 15.89 -21.28
C LYS A 61 31.49 15.75 -21.76
N PRO A 62 31.21 14.99 -22.83
CA PRO A 62 29.84 14.74 -23.24
C PRO A 62 29.11 14.06 -22.09
N LYS A 63 27.94 14.59 -21.72
CA LYS A 63 27.05 13.93 -20.76
C LYS A 63 26.73 12.55 -21.32
N ALA A 64 27.21 11.50 -20.66
CA ALA A 64 26.85 10.13 -21.01
C ALA A 64 25.31 10.05 -21.05
N THR A 65 24.74 9.85 -22.24
CA THR A 65 23.32 9.58 -22.40
C THR A 65 23.05 8.30 -21.64
N ARG A 66 22.26 8.39 -20.57
CA ARG A 66 21.89 7.24 -19.76
C ARG A 66 21.20 6.24 -20.68
N THR A 67 21.87 5.16 -21.04
CA THR A 67 21.32 4.10 -21.90
C THR A 67 20.04 3.62 -21.22
N GLN A 68 18.90 3.91 -21.84
CA GLN A 68 17.62 3.44 -21.33
C GLN A 68 17.63 1.91 -21.40
N GLY A 69 17.40 1.25 -20.26
CA GLY A 69 17.23 -0.20 -20.25
C GLY A 69 16.02 -0.62 -21.09
N LEU A 70 15.89 -1.91 -21.38
CA LEU A 70 14.83 -2.47 -22.24
C LEU A 70 13.42 -1.95 -21.89
N LEU A 71 13.09 -1.83 -20.61
CA LEU A 71 11.80 -1.28 -20.15
C LEU A 71 11.64 0.23 -20.36
N GLY A 72 12.75 0.98 -20.33
CA GLY A 72 12.74 2.40 -20.72
C GLY A 72 12.48 2.54 -22.21
N ARG A 73 13.16 1.72 -23.02
CA ARG A 73 12.92 1.67 -24.47
C ARG A 73 11.50 1.23 -24.81
N LEU A 74 10.91 0.26 -24.11
CA LEU A 74 9.50 -0.10 -24.33
C LEU A 74 8.53 1.05 -24.02
N ALA A 75 8.85 1.92 -23.06
CA ALA A 75 8.02 3.07 -22.72
C ALA A 75 8.18 4.26 -23.69
N HIS A 76 9.30 4.34 -24.43
CA HIS A 76 9.65 5.50 -25.28
C HIS A 76 9.73 5.17 -26.79
N ASP A 77 10.15 3.97 -27.17
CA ASP A 77 10.42 3.54 -28.55
C ASP A 77 9.29 2.69 -29.17
N VAL A 78 8.35 2.18 -28.36
CA VAL A 78 7.23 1.33 -28.82
C VAL A 78 5.92 2.10 -28.75
N PRO A 79 5.04 2.03 -29.77
CA PRO A 79 3.72 2.63 -29.71
C PRO A 79 2.93 2.15 -28.48
N LEU A 80 2.29 3.08 -27.78
CA LEU A 80 1.53 2.77 -26.55
C LEU A 80 0.46 1.69 -26.74
N GLU A 81 -0.15 1.62 -27.94
CA GLU A 81 -1.11 0.57 -28.31
C GLU A 81 -0.53 -0.84 -28.11
N VAL A 82 0.69 -1.10 -28.60
CA VAL A 82 1.35 -2.41 -28.47
C VAL A 82 1.71 -2.70 -27.01
N VAL A 83 2.13 -1.67 -26.27
CA VAL A 83 2.43 -1.78 -24.84
C VAL A 83 1.16 -2.14 -24.05
N PHE A 84 0.01 -1.55 -24.40
CA PHE A 84 -1.27 -1.85 -23.78
C PHE A 84 -1.75 -3.27 -24.12
N GLU A 85 -1.53 -3.74 -25.35
CA GLU A 85 -1.82 -5.13 -25.74
C GLU A 85 -1.08 -6.11 -24.83
N ILE A 86 0.22 -5.87 -24.60
CA ILE A 86 1.01 -6.67 -23.65
C ILE A 86 0.40 -6.59 -22.24
N PHE A 87 0.00 -5.40 -21.79
CA PHE A 87 -0.58 -5.22 -20.46
C PHE A 87 -1.93 -5.91 -20.29
N TYR A 88 -2.74 -6.02 -21.34
CA TYR A 88 -4.01 -6.73 -21.31
C TYR A 88 -3.85 -8.23 -21.09
N LEU A 89 -2.69 -8.81 -21.42
CA LEU A 89 -2.39 -10.22 -21.20
C LEU A 89 -1.92 -10.54 -19.77
N LEU A 90 -1.63 -9.52 -18.96
CA LEU A 90 -1.06 -9.70 -17.62
C LEU A 90 -2.12 -9.93 -16.55
N ASN A 91 -1.72 -10.50 -15.42
CA ASN A 91 -2.55 -10.53 -14.21
C ASN A 91 -2.35 -9.24 -13.40
N PRO A 92 -3.27 -8.90 -12.48
CA PRO A 92 -3.20 -7.64 -11.73
C PRO A 92 -1.94 -7.54 -10.87
N GLY A 93 -1.46 -8.68 -10.34
CA GLY A 93 -0.21 -8.71 -9.58
C GLY A 93 1.01 -8.37 -10.41
N ASP A 94 1.04 -8.75 -11.70
CA ASP A 94 2.15 -8.46 -12.59
C ASP A 94 2.13 -7.00 -13.04
N LEU A 95 0.93 -6.45 -13.34
CA LEU A 95 0.76 -5.01 -13.55
C LEU A 95 1.21 -4.19 -12.34
N LEU A 96 0.88 -4.63 -11.13
CA LEU A 96 1.30 -3.97 -9.90
C LEU A 96 2.83 -3.94 -9.77
N ARG A 97 3.49 -5.05 -10.08
CA ARG A 97 4.97 -5.12 -10.08
C ARG A 97 5.57 -4.23 -11.17
N LEU A 98 5.03 -4.26 -12.38
CA LEU A 98 5.49 -3.39 -13.48
C LEU A 98 5.34 -1.90 -13.14
N ALA A 99 4.23 -1.51 -12.52
CA ALA A 99 4.02 -0.14 -12.07
C ALA A 99 5.03 0.32 -11.00
N ARG A 100 5.82 -0.59 -10.42
CA ARG A 100 6.83 -0.30 -9.39
C ARG A 100 8.26 -0.31 -9.92
N THR A 101 8.50 -0.84 -11.11
CA THR A 101 9.85 -0.90 -11.71
C THR A 101 10.29 0.42 -12.33
N SER A 102 9.35 1.27 -12.77
CA SER A 102 9.65 2.56 -13.41
C SER A 102 8.64 3.64 -13.02
N ARG A 103 9.14 4.88 -12.87
CA ARG A 103 8.30 6.07 -12.64
C ARG A 103 7.35 6.34 -13.81
N ASP A 104 7.79 6.07 -15.05
CA ASP A 104 6.98 6.27 -16.25
C ASP A 104 5.84 5.25 -16.32
N LEU A 105 6.16 3.97 -16.12
CA LEU A 105 5.16 2.90 -16.04
C LEU A 105 4.16 3.13 -14.91
N ARG A 106 4.64 3.60 -13.75
CA ARG A 106 3.77 4.00 -12.65
C ARG A 106 2.79 5.08 -13.06
N ARG A 107 3.28 6.14 -13.73
CA ARG A 107 2.48 7.28 -14.16
C ARG A 107 1.42 6.89 -15.19
N ILE A 108 1.73 5.95 -16.07
CA ILE A 108 0.79 5.40 -17.04
C ILE A 108 -0.24 4.53 -16.31
N LEU A 109 0.21 3.46 -15.64
CA LEU A 109 -0.66 2.43 -15.06
C LEU A 109 -1.52 2.93 -13.91
N MET A 110 -1.05 3.89 -13.11
CA MET A 110 -1.82 4.43 -11.97
C MET A 110 -2.74 5.60 -12.36
N ASN A 111 -2.87 5.90 -13.66
CA ASN A 111 -3.82 6.89 -14.16
C ASN A 111 -5.20 6.25 -14.37
N LYS A 112 -6.25 7.05 -14.20
CA LYS A 112 -7.65 6.66 -14.47
C LYS A 112 -7.86 6.19 -15.91
N THR A 113 -7.11 6.71 -16.86
CA THR A 113 -7.17 6.26 -18.27
C THR A 113 -6.80 4.79 -18.45
N SER A 114 -6.00 4.23 -17.54
CA SER A 114 -5.58 2.83 -17.57
C SER A 114 -6.54 1.89 -16.84
N GLU A 115 -7.71 2.36 -16.39
CA GLU A 115 -8.73 1.52 -15.73
C GLU A 115 -9.12 0.30 -16.58
N ILE A 116 -9.22 0.46 -17.90
CA ILE A 116 -9.54 -0.64 -18.83
C ILE A 116 -8.46 -1.73 -18.80
N ILE A 117 -7.18 -1.34 -18.66
CA ILE A 117 -6.05 -2.25 -18.57
C ILE A 117 -6.17 -3.11 -17.33
N TRP A 118 -6.38 -2.47 -16.17
CA TRP A 118 -6.53 -3.19 -14.91
C TRP A 118 -7.76 -4.09 -14.88
N ARG A 119 -8.90 -3.60 -15.40
CA ARG A 119 -10.14 -4.39 -15.46
C ARG A 119 -9.98 -5.62 -16.34
N THR A 120 -9.25 -5.51 -17.45
CA THR A 120 -8.95 -6.64 -18.33
C THR A 120 -7.99 -7.61 -17.65
N ALA A 121 -6.92 -7.11 -17.04
CA ALA A 121 -6.01 -7.94 -16.26
C ALA A 121 -6.71 -8.68 -15.11
N ARG A 122 -7.70 -8.05 -14.46
CA ARG A 122 -8.51 -8.71 -13.43
C ARG A 122 -9.30 -9.90 -13.99
N LYS A 123 -9.84 -9.77 -15.21
CA LYS A 123 -10.59 -10.85 -15.88
C LYS A 123 -9.71 -12.04 -16.27
N ASN A 124 -8.40 -11.86 -16.38
CA ASN A 124 -7.45 -12.95 -16.61
C ASN A 124 -7.33 -13.90 -15.40
N VAL A 125 -7.78 -13.47 -14.22
CA VAL A 125 -7.77 -14.29 -13.01
C VAL A 125 -9.10 -15.03 -12.88
N LYS A 126 -9.08 -16.33 -13.20
CA LYS A 126 -10.25 -17.21 -13.12
C LYS A 126 -10.90 -17.18 -11.73
N ASP A 127 -12.23 -17.09 -11.74
CA ASP A 127 -13.12 -17.13 -10.56
C ASP A 127 -12.83 -16.08 -9.47
N LEU A 128 -12.02 -15.06 -9.76
CA LEU A 128 -11.70 -14.01 -8.80
C LEU A 128 -12.98 -13.27 -8.39
N PRO A 129 -13.23 -13.03 -7.08
CA PRO A 129 -14.38 -12.27 -6.65
C PRO A 129 -14.44 -10.88 -7.32
N PRO A 130 -15.64 -10.33 -7.53
CA PRO A 130 -15.82 -9.05 -8.20
C PRO A 130 -15.13 -7.93 -7.40
N LEU A 131 -14.71 -6.88 -8.11
CA LEU A 131 -14.19 -5.66 -7.48
C LEU A 131 -15.24 -5.08 -6.52
N PRO A 132 -14.91 -4.89 -5.24
CA PRO A 132 -15.79 -4.18 -4.31
C PRO A 132 -16.07 -2.75 -4.74
N HIS A 133 -17.26 -2.24 -4.43
CA HIS A 133 -17.66 -0.86 -4.75
C HIS A 133 -16.79 0.21 -4.05
N ASP A 134 -16.13 -0.15 -2.95
CA ASP A 134 -15.28 0.71 -2.15
C ASP A 134 -13.81 0.74 -2.61
N LEU A 135 -13.43 -0.07 -3.61
CA LEU A 135 -12.06 -0.15 -4.13
C LEU A 135 -12.00 0.18 -5.63
N ASN A 136 -10.86 0.73 -6.06
CA ASN A 136 -10.49 0.75 -7.48
C ASN A 136 -9.62 -0.45 -7.86
N GLU A 137 -9.44 -0.68 -9.15
CA GLU A 137 -8.71 -1.85 -9.66
C GLU A 137 -7.25 -1.93 -9.14
N PRO A 138 -6.43 -0.85 -9.15
CA PRO A 138 -5.10 -0.89 -8.53
C PRO A 138 -5.10 -1.18 -7.04
N GLN A 139 -6.03 -0.59 -6.26
CA GLN A 139 -6.15 -0.85 -4.82
C GLN A 139 -6.53 -2.30 -4.54
N TYR A 140 -7.41 -2.87 -5.36
CA TYR A 140 -7.81 -4.26 -5.25
C TYR A 140 -6.65 -5.21 -5.61
N ALA A 141 -5.87 -4.89 -6.65
CA ALA A 141 -4.67 -5.61 -6.99
C ALA A 141 -3.60 -5.54 -5.88
N ASP A 142 -3.41 -4.36 -5.28
CA ASP A 142 -2.51 -4.17 -4.13
C ASP A 142 -2.96 -5.05 -2.96
N LEU A 143 -4.24 -4.97 -2.61
CA LEU A 143 -4.79 -5.78 -1.53
C LEU A 143 -4.63 -7.29 -1.79
N LEU A 144 -4.74 -7.75 -3.04
CA LEU A 144 -4.61 -9.16 -3.44
C LEU A 144 -3.19 -9.70 -3.49
N TYR A 145 -2.25 -8.92 -4.03
CA TYR A 145 -0.94 -9.43 -4.46
C TYR A 145 0.23 -8.86 -3.67
N GLU A 146 0.01 -7.83 -2.87
CA GLU A 146 1.06 -7.24 -2.06
C GLU A 146 1.49 -8.17 -0.91
N SER A 147 2.75 -8.03 -0.46
CA SER A 147 3.36 -8.82 0.61
C SER A 147 3.79 -7.98 1.84
N TYR A 148 3.53 -6.67 1.80
CA TYR A 148 3.84 -5.75 2.89
C TYR A 148 2.66 -5.63 3.85
N CYS A 149 2.97 -5.53 5.13
CA CYS A 149 2.00 -5.23 6.17
C CYS A 149 1.68 -3.72 6.17
N GLN A 150 0.41 -3.34 6.15
CA GLN A 150 0.00 -1.93 6.16
C GLN A 150 0.30 -1.19 7.47
N PHE A 151 0.55 -1.90 8.57
CA PHE A 151 0.86 -1.29 9.87
C PHE A 151 2.34 -1.14 10.15
N CYS A 152 3.14 -2.17 9.86
CA CYS A 152 4.59 -2.14 10.14
C CYS A 152 5.44 -1.86 8.89
N HIS A 153 4.82 -1.81 7.71
CA HIS A 153 5.49 -1.52 6.43
C HIS A 153 6.67 -2.44 6.08
N GLU A 154 6.72 -3.62 6.70
CA GLU A 154 7.72 -4.64 6.43
C GLU A 154 7.14 -5.73 5.53
N HIS A 155 8.00 -6.28 4.67
CA HIS A 155 7.70 -7.48 3.92
C HIS A 155 7.58 -8.68 4.87
N LYS A 156 6.50 -9.45 4.76
CA LYS A 156 6.24 -10.61 5.63
C LYS A 156 5.95 -11.85 4.80
N LYS A 157 6.54 -12.99 5.19
CA LYS A 157 6.27 -14.29 4.55
C LYS A 157 4.79 -14.67 4.62
N ARG A 158 4.13 -14.34 5.73
CA ARG A 158 2.68 -14.50 5.93
C ARG A 158 2.07 -13.15 6.28
N CYS A 159 1.23 -12.65 5.41
CA CYS A 159 0.51 -11.41 5.56
C CYS A 159 -0.89 -11.63 4.99
N ASP A 160 -1.87 -11.70 5.87
CA ASP A 160 -3.22 -12.10 5.48
C ASP A 160 -4.06 -10.86 5.14
N VAL A 161 -5.04 -11.06 4.27
CA VAL A 161 -6.00 -10.03 3.91
C VAL A 161 -7.21 -10.18 4.81
N HIS A 162 -7.43 -9.21 5.68
CA HIS A 162 -8.67 -9.05 6.43
C HIS A 162 -9.70 -8.36 5.55
N TRP A 163 -10.38 -9.15 4.71
CA TRP A 163 -11.36 -8.66 3.73
C TRP A 163 -12.46 -7.79 4.34
N SER A 164 -12.92 -8.09 5.56
CA SER A 164 -13.94 -7.29 6.25
C SER A 164 -13.49 -5.86 6.55
N PHE A 165 -12.18 -5.61 6.59
CA PHE A 165 -11.60 -4.29 6.87
C PHE A 165 -10.83 -3.71 5.67
N ARG A 166 -10.74 -4.44 4.55
CA ARG A 166 -9.89 -4.12 3.39
C ARG A 166 -8.41 -3.89 3.76
N ILE A 167 -7.93 -4.60 4.77
CA ILE A 167 -6.58 -4.41 5.31
C ILE A 167 -5.74 -5.65 5.10
N ARG A 168 -4.48 -5.46 4.71
CA ARG A 168 -3.45 -6.50 4.70
C ARG A 168 -2.48 -6.28 5.84
N CYS A 169 -2.36 -7.25 6.74
CA CYS A 169 -1.40 -7.17 7.82
C CYS A 169 -0.87 -8.53 8.27
N CYS A 170 0.27 -8.52 8.95
CA CYS A 170 0.79 -9.74 9.56
C CYS A 170 0.06 -10.04 10.87
N LYS A 171 0.04 -11.32 11.25
CA LYS A 171 -0.58 -11.82 12.50
C LYS A 171 -0.22 -10.99 13.73
N LYS A 172 1.05 -10.60 13.90
CA LYS A 172 1.49 -9.76 15.04
C LYS A 172 0.77 -8.41 15.07
N CYS A 173 0.66 -7.75 13.92
CA CYS A 173 -0.06 -6.47 13.83
C CYS A 173 -1.57 -6.68 13.95
N ALA A 174 -2.14 -7.74 13.38
CA ALA A 174 -3.56 -8.04 13.51
C ALA A 174 -3.98 -8.20 14.97
N LEU A 175 -3.27 -9.02 15.75
CA LEU A 175 -3.54 -9.25 17.18
C LEU A 175 -3.34 -8.00 18.05
N LYS A 176 -2.43 -7.10 17.64
CA LYS A 176 -2.20 -5.83 18.33
C LYS A 176 -3.27 -4.79 18.02
N THR A 177 -3.70 -4.72 16.76
CA THR A 177 -4.56 -3.65 16.25
C THR A 177 -6.04 -3.97 16.41
N PHE A 178 -6.44 -5.23 16.20
CA PHE A 178 -7.84 -5.64 16.17
C PHE A 178 -8.25 -6.25 17.51
N PRO A 179 -9.11 -5.58 18.31
CA PRO A 179 -9.57 -6.14 19.57
C PRO A 179 -10.46 -7.38 19.38
N PRO A 180 -10.41 -8.34 20.32
CA PRO A 180 -11.37 -9.44 20.38
C PRO A 180 -12.81 -8.94 20.41
N LEU A 181 -13.72 -9.67 19.74
CA LEU A 181 -15.10 -9.25 19.50
C LEU A 181 -15.84 -8.81 20.77
N ILE A 182 -15.71 -9.56 21.86
CA ILE A 182 -16.41 -9.24 23.12
C ILE A 182 -15.93 -7.88 23.66
N LYS A 183 -14.61 -7.65 23.69
CA LYS A 183 -14.00 -6.38 24.14
C LYS A 183 -14.28 -5.23 23.16
N PHE A 184 -14.43 -5.56 21.88
CA PHE A 184 -14.77 -4.61 20.84
C PHE A 184 -16.21 -4.10 21.01
N LEU A 185 -17.19 -5.00 21.10
CA LEU A 185 -18.62 -4.66 21.17
C LEU A 185 -19.00 -3.99 22.49
N SER A 186 -18.32 -4.30 23.59
CA SER A 186 -18.58 -3.67 24.90
C SER A 186 -18.34 -2.16 24.88
N LYS A 187 -17.46 -1.66 24.01
CA LYS A 187 -17.15 -0.23 23.84
C LYS A 187 -18.13 0.50 22.90
N GLN A 188 -19.05 -0.21 22.27
CA GLN A 188 -19.91 0.33 21.22
C GLN A 188 -21.28 0.75 21.76
N PRO A 189 -21.94 1.73 21.12
CA PRO A 189 -23.29 2.15 21.50
C PRO A 189 -24.30 1.01 21.52
N ALA A 190 -25.05 0.91 22.61
CA ALA A 190 -26.07 -0.13 22.80
C ALA A 190 -27.13 -0.14 21.67
N ALA A 191 -27.36 1.01 21.03
CA ALA A 191 -28.33 1.17 19.95
C ALA A 191 -28.06 0.28 18.73
N TYR A 192 -26.81 -0.09 18.43
CA TYR A 192 -26.47 -0.86 17.22
C TYR A 192 -25.40 -1.93 17.41
N ARG A 193 -24.79 -2.06 18.60
CA ARG A 193 -23.67 -2.99 18.83
C ARG A 193 -23.98 -4.47 18.54
N TYR A 194 -25.25 -4.88 18.49
CA TYR A 194 -25.67 -6.25 18.16
C TYR A 194 -26.55 -6.32 16.89
N LEU A 195 -26.53 -5.28 16.07
CA LEU A 195 -27.38 -5.20 14.87
C LEU A 195 -26.60 -5.45 13.57
N ASP A 196 -25.47 -6.17 13.62
CA ASP A 196 -24.62 -6.49 12.46
C ASP A 196 -24.20 -5.28 11.59
N VAL A 197 -24.14 -4.10 12.22
CA VAL A 197 -23.69 -2.83 11.62
C VAL A 197 -22.17 -2.76 11.53
N LEU A 198 -21.47 -3.29 12.53
CA LEU A 198 -20.02 -3.17 12.65
C LEU A 198 -19.34 -4.32 11.88
N PRO A 199 -18.38 -4.03 11.00
CA PRO A 199 -17.60 -5.08 10.36
C PRO A 199 -16.84 -5.90 11.41
N THR A 200 -16.88 -7.22 11.25
CA THR A 200 -16.14 -8.18 12.05
C THR A 200 -15.33 -9.09 11.15
N GLY A 201 -14.21 -9.60 11.64
CA GLY A 201 -13.31 -10.47 10.90
C GLY A 201 -12.71 -11.55 11.79
N GLY A 202 -11.98 -12.49 11.19
CA GLY A 202 -11.21 -13.49 11.90
C GLY A 202 -9.72 -13.18 11.88
N VAL A 203 -9.02 -13.49 12.98
CA VAL A 203 -7.56 -13.52 13.05
C VAL A 203 -7.12 -14.89 13.53
N ILE A 204 -6.14 -15.47 12.85
CA ILE A 204 -5.53 -16.73 13.26
C ILE A 204 -4.64 -16.48 14.49
N VAL A 205 -5.05 -16.97 15.66
CA VAL A 205 -4.32 -16.86 16.94
C VAL A 205 -3.26 -17.95 17.07
N SER A 206 -3.58 -19.17 16.63
CA SER A 206 -2.68 -20.32 16.62
C SER A 206 -2.94 -21.15 15.36
N ASP A 207 -1.87 -21.70 14.79
CA ASP A 207 -1.93 -22.48 13.54
C ASP A 207 -0.85 -23.57 13.63
N ASN A 208 -1.28 -24.73 14.11
CA ASN A 208 -0.46 -25.94 14.20
C ASN A 208 -1.05 -27.01 13.25
N GLN A 209 -0.32 -28.11 13.05
CA GLN A 209 -0.73 -29.15 12.09
C GLN A 209 -2.13 -29.73 12.37
N ASP A 210 -2.53 -29.80 13.65
CA ASP A 210 -3.78 -30.45 14.07
C ASP A 210 -4.92 -29.46 14.36
N TYR A 211 -4.62 -28.17 14.51
CA TYR A 211 -5.60 -27.20 15.00
C TYR A 211 -5.27 -25.76 14.59
N CYS A 212 -6.30 -25.06 14.11
CA CYS A 212 -6.26 -23.64 13.79
C CYS A 212 -7.25 -22.88 14.69
N MET A 213 -6.73 -22.01 15.56
CA MET A 213 -7.55 -21.10 16.37
C MET A 213 -7.79 -19.80 15.64
N MET A 214 -9.07 -19.51 15.42
CA MET A 214 -9.54 -18.24 14.88
C MET A 214 -10.24 -17.45 15.98
N GLU A 215 -9.81 -16.21 16.20
CA GLU A 215 -10.50 -15.27 17.08
C GLU A 215 -11.29 -14.26 16.23
N SER A 216 -12.54 -14.06 16.60
CA SER A 216 -13.36 -12.99 16.01
C SER A 216 -12.90 -11.65 16.57
N VAL A 217 -12.66 -10.69 15.68
CA VAL A 217 -12.14 -9.36 16.01
C VAL A 217 -12.96 -8.26 15.35
N GLY A 218 -12.86 -7.05 15.91
CA GLY A 218 -13.38 -5.83 15.30
C GLY A 218 -12.26 -4.85 14.92
N ASN A 219 -12.62 -3.77 14.25
CA ASN A 219 -11.71 -2.67 13.92
C ASN A 219 -12.17 -1.38 14.61
N ASN A 220 -11.36 -0.87 15.54
CA ASN A 220 -11.69 0.35 16.30
C ASN A 220 -11.77 1.60 15.41
N GLU A 221 -10.90 1.74 14.41
CA GLU A 221 -10.88 2.92 13.54
C GLU A 221 -12.18 3.03 12.74
N ILE A 222 -12.67 1.92 12.19
CA ILE A 222 -13.97 1.86 11.49
C ILE A 222 -15.11 2.14 12.47
N ALA A 223 -15.06 1.55 13.67
CA ALA A 223 -16.10 1.73 14.68
C ALA A 223 -16.20 3.17 15.19
N GLU A 224 -15.07 3.85 15.36
CA GLU A 224 -15.00 5.26 15.74
C GLU A 224 -15.62 6.16 14.66
N GLN A 225 -15.34 5.88 13.39
CA GLN A 225 -15.97 6.59 12.27
C GLN A 225 -17.50 6.41 12.28
N PHE A 226 -17.96 5.16 12.45
CA PHE A 226 -19.40 4.86 12.48
C PHE A 226 -20.08 5.49 13.69
N ARG A 227 -19.40 5.50 14.84
CA ARG A 227 -19.87 6.17 16.05
C ARG A 227 -20.02 7.67 15.81
N ALA A 228 -19.01 8.33 15.24
CA ALA A 228 -19.07 9.74 14.92
C ALA A 228 -20.21 10.06 13.94
N GLU A 229 -20.40 9.24 12.90
CA GLU A 229 -21.56 9.35 11.99
C GLU A 229 -22.89 9.25 12.73
N PHE A 230 -23.03 8.26 13.61
CA PHE A 230 -24.27 8.00 14.34
C PHE A 230 -24.60 9.08 15.36
N GLU A 231 -23.59 9.62 16.05
CA GLU A 231 -23.74 10.68 17.05
C GLU A 231 -24.19 12.01 16.42
N MET A 232 -23.82 12.28 15.17
CA MET A 232 -24.30 13.45 14.42
C MET A 232 -25.80 13.38 14.08
N LEU A 233 -26.43 12.20 14.17
CA LEU A 233 -27.85 12.03 13.86
C LEU A 233 -28.73 12.39 15.07
N ARG A 234 -29.54 13.45 14.91
CA ARG A 234 -30.41 13.99 15.96
C ARG A 234 -31.73 13.25 16.10
N THR A 235 -32.29 12.73 15.01
CA THR A 235 -33.64 12.15 15.01
C THR A 235 -33.61 10.62 15.06
N SER A 236 -34.59 10.03 15.73
CA SER A 236 -34.75 8.57 15.80
C SER A 236 -34.98 7.94 14.42
N LYS A 237 -35.67 8.65 13.51
CA LYS A 237 -35.87 8.21 12.12
C LYS A 237 -34.53 8.11 11.37
N ALA A 238 -33.71 9.15 11.40
CA ALA A 238 -32.42 9.15 10.73
C ALA A 238 -31.47 8.08 11.29
N ARG A 239 -31.51 7.83 12.61
CA ARG A 239 -30.73 6.75 13.25
C ARG A 239 -31.14 5.36 12.73
N ARG A 240 -32.44 5.09 12.58
CA ARG A 240 -32.92 3.81 12.02
C ARG A 240 -32.53 3.64 10.55
N GLU A 241 -32.67 4.69 9.75
CA GLU A 241 -32.27 4.68 8.34
C GLU A 241 -30.75 4.45 8.19
N TRP A 242 -29.94 5.08 9.06
CA TRP A 242 -28.50 4.84 9.10
C TRP A 242 -28.17 3.38 9.47
N ILE A 243 -28.86 2.80 10.48
CA ILE A 243 -28.65 1.39 10.86
C ILE A 243 -28.98 0.47 9.67
N SER A 244 -30.13 0.65 9.02
CA SER A 244 -30.54 -0.16 7.86
C SER A 244 -29.50 -0.11 6.76
N ARG A 245 -29.06 1.10 6.38
CA ARG A 245 -28.02 1.28 5.35
C ARG A 245 -26.71 0.60 5.74
N LYS A 246 -26.27 0.72 7.00
CA LYS A 246 -25.04 0.07 7.46
C LYS A 246 -25.16 -1.46 7.51
N GLN A 247 -26.34 -2.00 7.80
CA GLN A 247 -26.59 -3.44 7.70
C GLN A 247 -26.44 -3.94 6.27
N GLU A 248 -26.97 -3.21 5.29
CA GLU A 248 -26.82 -3.52 3.86
C GLU A 248 -25.34 -3.47 3.44
N GLU A 249 -24.62 -2.39 3.79
CA GLU A 249 -23.17 -2.26 3.55
C GLU A 249 -22.38 -3.43 4.17
N ALA A 250 -22.72 -3.83 5.40
CA ALA A 250 -22.09 -4.94 6.11
C ALA A 250 -22.42 -6.30 5.48
N GLN A 251 -23.64 -6.50 4.97
CA GLN A 251 -24.05 -7.71 4.27
C GLN A 251 -23.28 -7.88 2.96
N VAL A 252 -23.16 -6.81 2.16
CA VAL A 252 -22.36 -6.82 0.93
C VAL A 252 -20.90 -7.18 1.25
N THR A 253 -20.36 -6.60 2.32
CA THR A 253 -18.98 -6.91 2.77
C THR A 253 -18.84 -8.37 3.19
N ARG A 254 -19.79 -8.92 3.95
CA ARG A 254 -19.80 -10.32 4.39
C ARG A 254 -19.89 -11.30 3.22
N GLU A 255 -20.76 -11.04 2.25
CA GLU A 255 -20.86 -11.89 1.06
C GLU A 255 -19.55 -11.86 0.26
N HIS A 256 -18.97 -10.66 0.08
CA HIS A 256 -17.68 -10.53 -0.57
C HIS A 256 -16.57 -11.33 0.16
N CYS A 257 -16.52 -11.29 1.50
CA CYS A 257 -15.61 -12.12 2.28
C CYS A 257 -15.83 -13.62 2.06
N ARG A 258 -17.09 -14.07 1.98
CA ARG A 258 -17.47 -15.47 1.71
C ARG A 258 -17.02 -15.92 0.31
N MET A 259 -17.21 -15.08 -0.70
CA MET A 259 -16.69 -15.34 -2.06
C MET A 259 -15.18 -15.51 -2.05
N PHE A 260 -14.48 -14.67 -1.29
CA PHE A 260 -13.03 -14.73 -1.16
C PHE A 260 -12.51 -15.97 -0.46
N ALA A 261 -13.15 -16.40 0.63
CA ALA A 261 -12.80 -17.63 1.30
C ALA A 261 -12.91 -18.82 0.33
N LYS A 262 -14.05 -18.95 -0.37
CA LYS A 262 -14.26 -20.01 -1.38
C LYS A 262 -13.21 -19.99 -2.49
N TRP A 263 -12.89 -18.81 -3.01
CA TRP A 263 -11.91 -18.66 -4.07
C TRP A 263 -10.50 -19.05 -3.61
N LEU A 264 -10.09 -18.63 -2.40
CA LEU A 264 -8.80 -19.02 -1.83
C LEU A 264 -8.72 -20.52 -1.58
N ASP A 265 -9.75 -21.12 -0.98
CA ASP A 265 -9.82 -22.56 -0.69
C ASP A 265 -9.68 -23.38 -1.96
N LYS A 266 -10.41 -23.02 -3.01
CA LYS A 266 -10.32 -23.68 -4.32
C LYS A 266 -8.89 -23.63 -4.88
N ARG A 267 -8.24 -22.46 -4.84
CA ARG A 267 -6.87 -22.30 -5.35
C ARG A 267 -5.83 -23.05 -4.51
N LEU A 268 -6.01 -23.10 -3.19
CA LEU A 268 -5.15 -23.89 -2.32
C LEU A 268 -5.31 -25.39 -2.58
N TRP A 269 -6.55 -25.84 -2.80
CA TRP A 269 -6.86 -27.20 -3.19
C TRP A 269 -6.22 -27.56 -4.54
N GLU A 270 -6.38 -26.72 -5.57
CA GLU A 270 -5.78 -26.90 -6.90
C GLU A 270 -4.25 -26.93 -6.83
N ARG A 271 -3.61 -26.09 -6.02
CA ARG A 271 -2.14 -26.12 -5.85
C ARG A 271 -1.63 -27.41 -5.19
N LYS A 272 -2.44 -28.01 -4.31
CA LYS A 272 -2.08 -29.24 -3.61
C LYS A 272 -2.23 -30.47 -4.50
N HIS A 273 -3.28 -30.50 -5.35
CA HIS A 273 -3.62 -31.68 -6.16
C HIS A 273 -3.21 -31.55 -7.64
N GLY A 274 -3.25 -30.35 -8.23
CA GLY A 274 -2.85 -30.08 -9.62
C GLY A 274 -1.34 -30.08 -9.87
N ARG A 275 -0.51 -30.39 -8.85
CA ARG A 275 0.91 -30.68 -9.02
C ARG A 275 1.20 -32.11 -9.48
N GLN A 276 0.18 -32.97 -9.56
CA GLN A 276 0.33 -34.37 -9.96
C GLN A 276 0.21 -34.59 -11.48
N ASP A 277 -0.17 -33.57 -12.28
CA ASP A 277 -0.43 -33.72 -13.71
C ASP A 277 0.67 -33.13 -14.63
N VAL A 278 1.89 -32.97 -14.10
CA VAL A 278 3.06 -32.56 -14.91
C VAL A 278 4.15 -33.62 -14.76
N CYS A 279 3.95 -34.75 -15.44
CA CYS A 279 4.98 -35.73 -15.79
C CYS A 279 4.96 -35.94 -17.30
#